data_AF-A0A7S0AKB2-F1
#
_entry.id   AF-A0A7S0AKB2-F1
#
_cell.length_a   1.000
_cell.length_b   1.000
_cell.length_c   1.000
_cell.angle_alpha   90.00
_cell.angle_beta   90.00
_cell.angle_gamma   90.00
#
_symmetry.space_group_name_H-M   'P 1'
#
loop_
_entity.id
_entity.type
_entity.pdbx_description
1 polymer ?
#
loop_
_entity_poly.entity_id
_entity_poly.type
_entity_poly.pdbx_seq_one_letter_code
_entity_poly.pdbx_strand_id
1 'polypeptide(L)'
;TEDDLHVAMDILRRKFVIGLEEKMKESILRFERYFGWGLHATQEMGRCQDDELLAHANELDQEIPRGSAEWYLIMAQNEYDLQLYDYVRYLYDVQGGGIAR
;
A
#
# COMPACT_ATOMS: atom_id res chain seq x y z
N THR A 1 16.49 4.69 -12.34
CA THR A 1 17.40 3.74 -13.01
C THR A 1 17.21 2.36 -12.38
N GLU A 2 17.77 1.30 -12.94
CA GLU A 2 17.71 -0.05 -12.33
C GLU A 2 18.37 -0.09 -10.94
N ASP A 3 19.46 0.67 -10.75
CA ASP A 3 20.10 0.80 -9.44
C ASP A 3 19.16 1.44 -8.40
N ASP A 4 18.42 2.47 -8.80
CA ASP A 4 17.43 3.12 -7.92
C ASP A 4 16.29 2.16 -7.54
N LEU A 5 15.87 1.28 -8.46
CA LEU A 5 14.87 0.24 -8.19
C LEU A 5 15.38 -0.71 -7.10
N HIS A 6 16.60 -1.22 -7.24
CA HIS A 6 17.19 -2.12 -6.23
C HIS A 6 17.35 -1.44 -4.88
N VAL A 7 17.78 -0.18 -4.85
CA VAL A 7 17.87 0.61 -3.61
C VAL A 7 16.49 0.79 -2.98
N ALA A 8 15.47 1.11 -3.76
CA ALA A 8 14.10 1.26 -3.28
C ALA A 8 13.57 -0.05 -2.68
N MET A 9 13.75 -1.19 -3.37
CA MET A 9 13.38 -2.51 -2.87
C MET A 9 14.06 -2.82 -1.52
N ASP A 10 15.36 -2.54 -1.41
CA ASP A 10 16.12 -2.78 -0.18
C ASP A 10 15.66 -1.90 0.99
N ILE A 11 15.32 -0.63 0.70
CA ILE A 11 14.76 0.31 1.67
C ILE A 11 13.40 -0.20 2.18
N LEU A 12 12.49 -0.54 1.27
CA LEU A 12 11.15 -1.04 1.62
C LEU A 12 11.22 -2.30 2.49
N ARG A 13 12.06 -3.27 2.10
CA ARG A 13 12.23 -4.53 2.84
C ARG A 13 12.72 -4.32 4.27
N ARG A 14 13.63 -3.36 4.48
CA ARG A 14 14.37 -3.23 5.74
C ARG A 14 13.80 -2.17 6.68
N LYS A 15 13.12 -1.16 6.16
CA LYS A 15 12.77 0.05 6.90
C LYS A 15 11.27 0.32 7.01
N PHE A 16 10.42 -0.40 6.27
CA PHE A 16 8.99 -0.11 6.20
C PHE A 16 8.13 -1.31 6.59
N VAL A 17 7.01 -1.00 7.23
CA VAL A 17 5.83 -1.88 7.27
C VAL A 17 4.99 -1.55 6.05
N ILE A 18 4.66 -2.56 5.25
CA ILE A 18 3.99 -2.37 3.98
C ILE A 18 2.47 -2.44 4.16
N GLY A 19 1.78 -1.46 3.59
CA GLY A 19 0.33 -1.42 3.39
C GLY A 19 -0.01 -1.38 1.89
N LEU A 20 -1.24 -1.75 1.56
CA LEU A 20 -1.83 -1.69 0.23
C LEU A 20 -3.14 -0.90 0.29
N GLU A 21 -3.39 -0.05 -0.69
CA GLU A 21 -4.58 0.80 -0.74
C GLU A 21 -5.84 -0.05 -0.90
N GLU A 22 -5.83 -1.04 -1.80
CA GLU A 22 -6.93 -1.98 -2.00
C GLU A 22 -7.21 -2.85 -0.74
N LYS A 23 -6.30 -2.82 0.23
CA LYS A 23 -6.44 -3.43 1.56
C LYS A 23 -6.24 -2.39 2.68
N MET A 24 -6.68 -1.15 2.49
CA MET A 24 -6.41 -0.04 3.42
C MET A 24 -6.77 -0.37 4.88
N LYS A 25 -7.97 -0.94 5.12
CA LYS A 25 -8.40 -1.36 6.46
C LYS A 25 -7.43 -2.35 7.12
N GLU A 26 -7.01 -3.39 6.39
CA GLU A 26 -6.06 -4.39 6.90
C GLU A 26 -4.68 -3.77 7.13
N SER A 27 -4.27 -2.86 6.24
CA SER A 27 -3.00 -2.15 6.33
C SER A 27 -2.92 -1.28 7.59
N ILE A 28 -3.98 -0.54 7.90
CA ILE A 28 -4.03 0.30 9.12
C ILE A 28 -3.98 -0.58 10.37
N LEU A 29 -4.78 -1.67 10.42
CA LEU A 29 -4.73 -2.62 11.54
C LEU A 29 -3.33 -3.22 11.74
N ARG A 30 -2.58 -3.44 10.65
CA ARG A 30 -1.19 -3.91 10.71
C ARG A 30 -0.27 -2.85 11.30
N PHE A 31 -0.43 -1.58 10.92
CA PHE A 31 0.35 -0.48 11.49
C PHE A 31 0.05 -0.33 12.99
N GLU A 32 -1.22 -0.38 13.38
CA GLU A 32 -1.62 -0.32 14.79
C GLU A 32 -0.95 -1.44 15.60
N ARG A 33 -0.98 -2.68 15.11
CA ARG A 33 -0.34 -3.81 15.80
C ARG A 33 1.17 -3.67 15.88
N TYR A 34 1.82 -3.24 14.80
CA TYR A 34 3.27 -3.10 14.75
C TYR A 34 3.78 -2.00 15.69
N PHE A 35 3.10 -0.85 15.72
CA PHE A 35 3.51 0.29 16.55
C PHE A 35 2.86 0.33 17.94
N GLY A 36 1.90 -0.56 18.22
CA GLY A 36 1.17 -0.59 19.48
C GLY A 36 0.20 0.58 19.65
N TRP A 37 -0.40 1.06 18.56
CA TRP A 37 -1.37 2.16 18.62
C TRP A 37 -2.73 1.66 19.10
N GLY A 38 -3.40 2.46 19.94
CA GLY A 38 -4.73 2.18 20.47
C GLY A 38 -5.83 2.98 19.77
N LEU A 39 -5.85 3.00 18.44
CA LEU A 39 -6.75 3.88 17.67
C LEU A 39 -8.21 3.41 17.68
N HIS A 40 -8.46 2.14 18.05
CA HIS A 40 -9.80 1.61 18.29
C HIS A 40 -10.16 1.50 19.78
N ALA A 41 -9.51 2.26 20.66
CA ALA A 41 -9.81 2.25 22.09
C ALA A 41 -11.25 2.69 22.42
N THR A 42 -11.84 3.54 21.57
CA THR A 42 -13.25 3.95 21.68
C THR A 42 -13.95 3.88 20.32
N GLN A 43 -15.27 3.80 20.34
CA GLN A 43 -16.09 3.82 19.13
C GLN A 43 -15.94 5.12 18.34
N GLU A 44 -15.78 6.26 19.02
CA GLU A 44 -15.58 7.56 18.37
C GLU A 44 -14.25 7.63 17.63
N MET A 45 -13.17 7.08 18.19
CA MET A 45 -11.87 7.03 17.52
C MET A 45 -11.92 6.12 16.28
N GLY A 46 -12.58 4.96 16.38
CA GLY A 46 -12.75 4.08 15.22
C GLY A 46 -13.57 4.72 14.10
N ARG A 47 -14.62 5.48 14.43
CA ARG A 47 -15.39 6.23 13.42
C ARG A 47 -14.58 7.34 12.78
N CYS A 48 -13.84 8.12 13.56
CA CYS A 48 -12.96 9.16 13.04
C CYS A 48 -11.92 8.58 12.05
N GLN A 49 -11.30 7.45 12.42
CA GLN A 49 -10.35 6.77 11.55
C GLN A 49 -10.97 6.31 10.24
N ASP A 50 -12.16 5.70 10.29
CA ASP A 50 -12.87 5.28 9.09
C ASP A 50 -13.27 6.49 8.21
N ASP A 51 -13.78 7.56 8.81
CA ASP A 51 -14.23 8.76 8.11
C ASP A 51 -13.03 9.48 7.43
N GLU A 52 -11.89 9.60 8.11
CA GLU A 52 -10.73 10.32 7.57
C GLU A 52 -9.89 9.48 6.58
N LEU A 53 -9.77 8.16 6.82
CA LEU A 53 -8.87 7.32 6.02
C LEU A 53 -9.57 6.52 4.92
N LEU A 54 -10.89 6.32 5.01
CA LEU A 54 -11.62 5.45 4.08
C LEU A 54 -12.69 6.17 3.28
N ALA A 55 -13.17 7.35 3.71
CA ALA A 55 -14.25 8.05 3.01
C ALA A 55 -13.87 8.51 1.59
N HIS A 56 -12.58 8.76 1.33
CA HIS A 56 -12.10 9.29 0.04
C HIS A 56 -11.33 8.28 -0.81
N ALA A 57 -11.24 7.02 -0.39
CA ALA A 57 -10.41 6.01 -1.07
C ALA A 57 -10.86 5.67 -2.50
N ASN A 58 -11.97 6.23 -3.00
CA ASN A 58 -12.54 5.85 -4.31
C ASN A 58 -13.10 7.03 -5.13
N GLU A 59 -12.81 8.30 -4.77
CA GLU A 59 -13.57 9.42 -5.34
C GLU A 59 -13.12 9.91 -6.73
N LEU A 60 -12.03 9.42 -7.33
CA LEU A 60 -11.47 10.04 -8.54
C LEU A 60 -10.87 9.09 -9.60
N ASP A 61 -11.40 7.89 -9.77
CA ASP A 61 -10.90 7.01 -10.84
C ASP A 61 -11.55 7.33 -12.20
N GLN A 62 -10.87 8.15 -13.00
CA GLN A 62 -10.97 8.00 -14.45
C GLN A 62 -10.19 6.76 -14.84
N GLU A 63 -10.89 5.63 -14.97
CA GLU A 63 -10.27 4.40 -15.44
C GLU A 63 -9.78 4.59 -16.88
N ILE A 64 -8.46 4.46 -17.08
CA ILE A 64 -7.87 4.39 -18.42
C ILE A 64 -7.98 2.94 -18.88
N PRO A 65 -8.69 2.65 -19.99
CA PRO A 65 -8.92 1.29 -20.43
C PRO A 65 -7.60 0.54 -20.66
N ARG A 66 -7.44 -0.60 -20.00
CA ARG A 66 -6.25 -1.45 -20.19
C ARG A 66 -6.10 -1.83 -21.66
N GLY A 67 -4.89 -1.60 -22.19
CA GLY A 67 -4.57 -1.85 -23.60
C GLY A 67 -4.89 -0.68 -24.54
N SER A 68 -5.40 0.46 -24.04
CA SER A 68 -5.45 1.69 -24.83
C SER A 68 -4.03 2.26 -25.06
N ALA A 69 -3.90 3.18 -26.02
CA ALA A 69 -2.62 3.85 -26.29
C ALA A 69 -2.14 4.65 -25.06
N GLU A 70 -3.05 5.35 -24.39
CA GLU A 70 -2.80 6.13 -23.18
C GLU A 70 -2.34 5.23 -22.03
N TRP A 71 -2.95 4.05 -21.87
CA TRP A 71 -2.56 3.07 -20.87
C TRP A 71 -1.12 2.59 -21.08
N TYR A 72 -0.74 2.27 -22.32
CA TYR A 72 0.63 1.86 -22.63
C TYR A 72 1.65 2.98 -22.42
N LEU A 73 1.28 4.23 -22.69
CA LEU A 73 2.16 5.38 -22.44
C LEU A 73 2.45 5.55 -20.95
N ILE A 74 1.43 5.46 -20.10
CA ILE A 74 1.59 5.55 -18.64
C ILE A 74 2.38 4.36 -18.11
N MET A 75 2.06 3.14 -18.58
CA MET A 75 2.78 1.93 -18.21
C MET A 75 4.27 2.03 -18.54
N ALA A 76 4.62 2.49 -19.75
CA ALA A 76 6.00 2.66 -20.17
C ALA A 76 6.76 3.70 -19.33
N GLN A 77 6.08 4.77 -18.90
CA GLN A 77 6.69 5.78 -18.03
C GLN A 77 6.93 5.26 -16.60
N ASN A 78 6.15 4.28 -16.16
CA ASN A 78 6.15 3.75 -14.79
C ASN A 78 6.69 2.30 -14.72
N GLU A 79 7.50 1.86 -15.69
CA GLU A 79 7.98 0.48 -15.77
C GLU A 79 8.66 0.03 -14.45
N TYR A 80 9.51 0.88 -13.86
CA TYR A 80 10.16 0.56 -12.59
C TYR A 80 9.22 0.62 -11.39
N ASP A 81 8.23 1.53 -11.38
CA ASP A 81 7.22 1.57 -10.32
C ASP A 81 6.32 0.34 -10.37
N LEU A 82 6.00 -0.19 -11.55
CA LEU A 82 5.27 -1.44 -11.70
C LEU A 82 6.06 -2.63 -11.13
N GLN A 83 7.35 -2.71 -11.43
CA GLN A 83 8.25 -3.73 -10.87
C GLN A 83 8.38 -3.59 -9.34
N LEU A 84 8.50 -2.36 -8.84
CA LEU A 84 8.54 -2.08 -7.41
C LEU A 84 7.22 -2.46 -6.74
N TYR A 85 6.07 -2.19 -7.39
CA TYR A 85 4.75 -2.52 -6.88
C TYR A 85 4.51 -4.03 -6.79
N ASP A 86 4.99 -4.81 -7.77
CA ASP A 86 5.01 -6.27 -7.69
C ASP A 86 5.79 -6.75 -6.45
N TYR A 87 6.94 -6.13 -6.18
CA TYR A 87 7.74 -6.44 -4.99
C TYR A 87 7.06 -6.00 -3.68
N VAL A 88 6.40 -4.84 -3.66
CA VAL A 88 5.59 -4.35 -2.53
C VAL A 88 4.49 -5.34 -2.19
N ARG A 89 3.77 -5.87 -3.19
CA ARG A 89 2.73 -6.90 -2.97
C ARG A 89 3.32 -8.16 -2.35
N TYR A 90 4.48 -8.62 -2.82
CA TYR A 90 5.19 -9.73 -2.19
C TYR A 90 5.56 -9.42 -0.73
N LEU A 91 6.12 -8.24 -0.44
CA LEU A 91 6.47 -7.84 0.93
C LEU A 91 5.24 -7.75 1.84
N TYR A 92 4.11 -7.27 1.34
CA TYR A 92 2.85 -7.22 2.09
C TYR A 92 2.44 -8.62 2.57
N ASP A 93 2.49 -9.62 1.69
CA ASP A 93 2.13 -10.98 2.06
C ASP A 93 3.15 -11.59 3.04
N VAL A 94 4.45 -11.39 2.80
CA VAL A 94 5.53 -11.89 3.66
C VAL A 94 5.46 -11.31 5.08
N GLN A 95 5.25 -10.00 5.21
CA GLN A 95 5.13 -9.34 6.51
C GLN A 95 3.83 -9.74 7.23
N GLY A 96 2.75 -10.01 6.47
CA GLY A 96 1.46 -10.41 7.02
C GLY A 96 1.43 -11.86 7.53
N GLY A 97 2.09 -12.78 6.82
CA GLY A 97 2.17 -14.19 7.21
C GLY A 97 3.06 -14.47 8.43
N GLY A 98 3.84 -13.50 8.90
CA GLY A 98 4.78 -13.63 10.01
C GLY A 98 4.24 -13.24 11.40
N ILE A 99 3.03 -12.67 11.50
CA ILE A 99 2.45 -12.24 12.79
C ILE A 99 1.62 -13.37 13.41
N ALA A 100 2.30 -14.49 13.67
CA ALA A 100 1.86 -15.53 14.59
C ALA A 100 3.03 -15.85 15.52
N ARG A 101 3.19 -15.04 16.56
CA ARG A 101 3.94 -15.37 17.78
C ARG A 101 3.26 -14.77 18.98
#